data_AF-A0A4D6XYZ2-F1
#
_entry.id   AF-A0A4D6XYZ2-F1
#
_cell.length_a   1.000
_cell.length_b   1.000
_cell.length_c   1.000
_cell.angle_alpha   90.00
_cell.angle_beta   90.00
_cell.angle_gamma   90.00
#
_symmetry.space_group_name_H-M   'P 1'
#
loop_
_entity.id
_entity.type
_entity.pdbx_description
1 polymer ?
#
loop_
_entity_poly.entity_id
_entity_poly.type
_entity_poly.pdbx_seq_one_letter_code
_entity_poly.pdbx_strand_id
1 'polypeptide(L)' 'MKKIIKKIKLSYYNIILGGFFGVLRSILLIFLFLFIFNYFNQNGYIYYIHHSMLISILVMFKKYFLLFFSLF' A
#
# COMPACT_ATOMS: atom_id res chain seq x y z
N MET A 1 -24.94 26.37 16.70
CA MET A 1 -25.11 25.07 16.00
C MET A 1 -24.14 24.86 14.82
N LYS A 2 -24.03 25.76 13.82
CA LYS A 2 -23.15 25.59 12.63
C LYS A 2 -21.68 25.22 12.93
N LYS A 3 -21.06 25.80 13.97
CA LYS A 3 -19.67 25.49 14.38
C LYS A 3 -19.48 24.05 14.87
N ILE A 4 -20.47 23.47 15.55
CA ILE A 4 -20.41 22.11 16.12
C ILE A 4 -20.50 21.07 14.99
N ILE A 5 -21.41 21.28 14.03
CA ILE A 5 -21.58 20.41 12.85
C ILE A 5 -20.30 20.37 12.01
N LYS A 6 -19.61 21.50 11.84
CA LYS A 6 -18.33 21.57 11.10
C LYS A 6 -17.21 20.79 11.81
N LYS A 7 -17.18 20.83 13.14
CA LYS A 7 -16.18 20.11 13.96
C LYS A 7 -16.37 18.59 13.91
N ILE A 8 -17.64 18.13 13.92
CA ILE A 8 -17.97 16.70 13.77
C ILE A 8 -17.58 16.19 12.38
N LYS A 9 -17.88 16.93 11.31
CA LYS A 9 -17.45 16.57 9.95
C LYS A 9 -15.92 16.50 9.84
N LEU A 10 -15.21 17.48 10.39
CA LEU A 10 -13.74 17.48 10.42
C LEU A 10 -13.16 16.26 11.18
N SER A 11 -13.77 15.87 12.30
CA SER A 11 -13.36 14.67 13.03
C SER A 11 -13.50 13.41 12.18
N TYR A 12 -14.59 13.30 11.42
CA TYR A 12 -14.81 12.16 10.52
C TYR A 12 -13.77 12.12 9.39
N TYR A 13 -13.47 13.26 8.78
CA TYR A 13 -12.41 13.37 7.79
C TYR A 13 -11.05 12.98 8.36
N ASN A 14 -10.73 13.40 9.59
CA ASN A 14 -9.47 13.01 10.24
C ASN A 14 -9.37 11.50 10.49
N ILE A 15 -10.47 10.84 10.85
CA ILE A 15 -10.49 9.37 11.02
C ILE A 15 -10.26 8.68 9.67
N ILE A 16 -10.93 9.13 8.62
CA ILE A 16 -10.76 8.59 7.25
C ILE A 16 -9.32 8.79 6.77
N LEU A 17 -8.77 10.01 6.95
CA LEU A 17 -7.39 10.32 6.59
C LEU A 17 -6.40 9.49 7.41
N GLY A 18 -6.61 9.35 8.71
CA GLY A 18 -5.78 8.53 9.59
C GLY A 18 -5.77 7.06 9.16
N GLY A 19 -6.94 6.50 8.86
CA GLY A 19 -7.06 5.14 8.31
C GLY A 19 -6.35 4.98 6.97
N PHE A 20 -6.54 5.94 6.07
CA PHE A 20 -5.89 5.95 4.76
C PHE A 20 -4.35 6.00 4.86
N PHE A 21 -3.81 6.90 5.69
CA PHE A 21 -2.38 6.97 5.95
C PHE A 21 -1.84 5.70 6.63
N GLY A 22 -2.63 5.08 7.51
CA GLY A 22 -2.29 3.81 8.14
C GLY A 22 -2.13 2.68 7.11
N VAL A 23 -3.10 2.55 6.19
CA VAL A 23 -3.07 1.55 5.10
C VAL A 23 -1.91 1.83 4.14
N LEU A 24 -1.68 3.09 3.77
CA LEU A 24 -0.53 3.44 2.93
C LEU A 24 0.80 3.04 3.58
N ARG A 25 0.94 3.30 4.88
CA ARG A 25 2.16 2.96 5.62
C ARG A 25 2.40 1.45 5.71
N SER A 26 1.35 0.65 5.92
CA SER A 26 1.49 -0.81 5.98
C SER A 26 1.88 -1.39 4.62
N ILE A 27 1.29 -0.89 3.52
CA ILE A 27 1.64 -1.29 2.16
C ILE A 27 3.13 -0.97 1.86
N LEU A 28 3.59 0.24 2.22
CA LEU A 28 5.00 0.62 2.08
C LEU A 28 5.95 -0.34 2.82
N LEU A 29 5.59 -0.74 4.03
CA LEU A 29 6.37 -1.68 4.85
C LEU A 29 6.45 -3.07 4.20
N ILE A 30 5.35 -3.57 3.66
CA ILE A 30 5.30 -4.85 2.94
C ILE A 30 6.22 -4.81 1.71
N PHE A 31 6.20 -3.71 0.96
CA PHE A 31 7.11 -3.53 -0.18
C PHE A 31 8.58 -3.54 0.24
N LEU A 32 8.91 -2.90 1.36
CA LEU A 32 10.28 -2.86 1.87
C LEU A 32 10.77 -4.26 2.28
N PHE A 33 9.93 -5.05 2.96
CA PHE A 33 10.24 -6.45 3.28
C PHE A 33 10.40 -7.32 2.03
N LEU A 34 9.51 -7.18 1.05
CA LEU A 34 9.62 -7.90 -0.22
C LEU A 34 10.89 -7.55 -0.98
N PHE A 35 11.30 -6.27 -0.95
CA PHE A 35 12.54 -5.81 -1.56
C PHE A 35 13.77 -6.45 -0.92
N ILE A 36 13.83 -6.43 0.41
CA ILE A 36 14.92 -7.07 1.17
C ILE A 36 14.94 -8.57 0.90
N PHE A 37 13.77 -9.23 0.93
CA PHE A 37 13.68 -10.68 0.72
C PHE A 37 14.11 -11.11 -0.68
N ASN A 38 13.77 -10.31 -1.70
CA ASN A 38 14.23 -10.52 -3.07
C ASN A 38 15.77 -10.45 -3.19
N TYR A 39 16.41 -9.55 -2.44
CA TYR A 39 17.87 -9.41 -2.46
C TYR A 39 18.58 -10.64 -1.86
N PHE A 40 18.05 -11.19 -0.75
CA PHE A 40 18.70 -12.29 -0.05
C PHE A 40 18.35 -13.68 -0.61
N ASN A 41 17.13 -13.90 -1.13
CA ASN A 41 16.71 -15.21 -1.60
C ASN A 41 15.73 -15.10 -2.77
N GLN A 42 16.28 -15.00 -3.98
CA GLN A 42 15.52 -14.81 -5.20
C GLN A 42 14.58 -15.99 -5.52
N ASN A 43 15.02 -17.23 -5.29
CA ASN A 43 14.18 -18.43 -5.53
C ASN A 43 13.02 -18.51 -4.54
N GLY A 44 13.27 -18.23 -3.26
CA GLY A 44 12.23 -18.14 -2.23
C GLY A 44 11.24 -17.01 -2.50
N TYR A 45 11.73 -15.87 -2.98
CA TYR A 45 10.90 -14.73 -3.38
C TYR A 45 9.96 -15.06 -4.55
N ILE A 46 10.48 -15.71 -5.61
CA ILE A 46 9.66 -16.14 -6.75
C ILE A 46 8.58 -17.12 -6.30
N TYR A 47 8.94 -18.12 -5.49
CA TYR A 47 7.98 -19.06 -4.92
C TYR A 47 6.90 -18.35 -4.09
N TYR A 48 7.31 -17.42 -3.22
CA TYR A 48 6.42 -16.68 -2.34
C TYR A 48 5.44 -15.78 -3.11
N ILE A 49 5.89 -15.11 -4.18
CA ILE A 49 5.03 -14.34 -5.07
C ILE A 49 4.02 -15.23 -5.77
N HIS A 50 4.44 -16.40 -6.25
CA HIS A 50 3.58 -17.29 -7.03
C HIS A 50 2.54 -18.00 -6.17
N HIS A 51 2.84 -18.22 -4.87
CA HIS A 51 1.97 -18.94 -3.96
C HIS A 51 1.06 -18.03 -3.12
N SER A 52 1.42 -16.75 -2.94
CA SER A 52 0.62 -15.78 -2.18
C SER A 52 -0.22 -14.89 -3.10
N MET A 53 -1.54 -15.11 -3.09
CA MET A 53 -2.51 -14.32 -3.89
C MET A 53 -2.47 -12.82 -3.56
N LEU A 54 -2.22 -12.47 -2.28
CA LEU A 54 -2.22 -11.07 -1.84
C LEU A 54 -0.97 -10.34 -2.37
N ILE A 55 0.17 -11.03 -2.39
CA ILE A 55 1.44 -10.48 -2.86
C ILE A 55 1.47 -10.42 -4.38
N SER A 56 0.90 -11.41 -5.07
CA SER A 56 0.80 -11.38 -6.54
C SER A 56 0.00 -10.17 -7.01
N ILE A 57 -1.12 -9.84 -6.34
CA ILE A 57 -1.91 -8.62 -6.61
C ILE A 57 -1.09 -7.36 -6.37
N LEU A 58 -0.33 -7.28 -5.27
CA LEU A 58 0.54 -6.14 -4.95
C LEU A 58 1.65 -5.94 -6.00
N VAL A 59 2.29 -7.03 -6.45
CA VAL A 59 3.32 -7.00 -7.48
C VAL A 59 2.74 -6.58 -8.83
N MET A 60 1.52 -7.02 -9.14
CA MET A 60 0.79 -6.60 -10.33
C MET A 60 0.48 -5.10 -10.28
N PHE A 61 0.00 -4.59 -9.13
CA PHE A 61 -0.22 -3.16 -8.89
C PHE A 61 1.08 -2.34 -9.08
N LYS A 62 2.19 -2.83 -8.53
CA LYS A 62 3.52 -2.21 -8.72
C LYS A 62 3.88 -2.11 -10.21
N LYS A 63 3.65 -3.17 -10.99
CA LYS A 63 3.95 -3.19 -12.43
C LYS A 63 3.12 -2.17 -13.20
N TYR A 64 1.82 -2.05 -12.90
CA TYR A 64 0.95 -1.04 -13.51
C TYR A 64 1.35 0.38 -13.10
N PHE A 65 1.70 0.60 -11.84
CA PHE A 65 2.16 1.92 -11.36
C PHE A 65 3.45 2.37 -12.05
N LEU A 66 4.44 1.46 -12.18
CA LEU A 66 5.68 1.73 -12.91
C LEU A 66 5.44 2.00 -14.39
N LEU A 67 4.55 1.23 -15.02
CA LEU A 67 4.21 1.41 -16.43
C LEU A 67 3.52 2.77 -16.68
N PHE A 68 2.59 3.15 -15.80
CA PHE A 68 1.96 4.46 -15.83
C PHE A 68 2.99 5.60 -15.68
N PHE A 69 3.94 5.46 -14.75
CA PHE A 69 5.00 6.47 -14.56
C PHE A 69 5.98 6.53 -15.73
N SER A 70 6.19 5.43 -16.46
CA SER A 70 7.05 5.40 -17.65
C SER A 70 6.40 5.99 -18.91
N LEU A 71 5.08 6.13 -18.91
CA LEU A 71 4.29 6.70 -20.01
C LEU A 71 4.16 8.23 -19.93
N PHE A 72 4.57 8.84 -18.82
CA PHE A 72 4.52 10.27 -18.54
C PHE A 72 5.93 10.86 -18.51
#